data_AF-A0A7K2XU39-F1
#
_entry.id   AF-A0A7K2XU39-F1
#
_cell.length_a   1.000
_cell.length_b   1.000
_cell.length_c   1.000
_cell.angle_alpha   90.00
_cell.angle_beta   90.00
_cell.angle_gamma   90.00
#
_symmetry.space_group_name_H-M   'P 1'
#
loop_
_entity.id
_entity.type
_entity.pdbx_description
1 polymer ?
#
loop_
_entity_poly.entity_id
_entity_poly.type
_entity_poly.pdbx_seq_one_letter_code
_entity_poly.pdbx_strand_id
1 'polypeptide(L)'
;MCGPEAGDPKPPPPSGWQRFTLVHCPLEGYPGFDDPRYEGLRAAPPQGCAVEDFGGCLGLRCERPGGRLLDAVAELCAEVRTGYGLLMTGLGIDKLWEWSEDGTDGWGAEIVGQLLLMSAERGPRLGYEVDDLARFLRTAAC
;
A
#
# COMPACT_ATOMS: atom_id res chain seq x y z
N MET A 1 9.59 3.27 15.00
CA MET A 1 9.89 3.52 13.58
C MET A 1 9.16 2.44 12.82
N CYS A 2 8.05 2.79 12.16
CA CYS A 2 7.28 1.83 11.38
C CYS A 2 7.84 1.71 9.97
N GLY A 3 7.86 0.51 9.41
CA GLY A 3 8.31 0.25 8.06
C GLY A 3 9.19 -0.99 7.99
N PRO A 4 9.15 -1.76 6.88
CA PRO A 4 10.14 -2.79 6.67
C PRO A 4 11.54 -2.14 6.69
N GLU A 5 12.52 -2.76 7.35
CA GLU A 5 13.92 -2.47 7.03
C GLU A 5 14.05 -2.61 5.51
N ALA A 6 14.71 -1.65 4.85
CA ALA A 6 14.91 -1.67 3.41
C ALA A 6 15.67 -2.94 3.01
N GLY A 7 14.92 -4.02 2.79
CA GLY A 7 15.45 -5.28 2.32
C GLY A 7 15.89 -5.09 0.88
N ASP A 8 17.03 -5.70 0.53
CA ASP A 8 17.53 -5.74 -0.85
C ASP A 8 16.39 -6.04 -1.84
N PRO A 9 16.35 -5.39 -3.02
CA PRO A 9 15.33 -5.64 -4.02
C PRO A 9 15.25 -7.15 -4.30
N LYS A 10 14.15 -7.76 -3.84
CA LYS A 10 13.92 -9.19 -4.06
C LYS A 10 13.77 -9.43 -5.57
N PRO A 11 14.29 -10.56 -6.09
CA PRO A 11 14.10 -10.90 -7.49
C PRO A 11 12.61 -10.85 -7.83
N PRO A 12 12.25 -10.37 -9.03
CA PRO A 12 10.86 -10.30 -9.44
C PRO A 12 10.24 -11.70 -9.36
N PRO A 13 8.97 -11.79 -8.96
CA PRO A 13 8.25 -13.06 -8.96
C PRO A 13 8.19 -13.67 -10.38
N PRO A 14 7.82 -14.95 -10.51
CA PRO A 14 7.55 -15.56 -11.80
C PRO A 14 6.58 -14.73 -12.65
N SER A 15 6.65 -14.85 -13.97
CA SER A 15 5.70 -14.19 -14.86
C SER A 15 4.25 -14.53 -14.48
N GLY A 16 3.38 -13.52 -14.44
CA GLY A 16 1.98 -13.66 -14.01
C GLY A 16 1.78 -13.69 -12.48
N TRP A 17 2.83 -13.46 -11.69
CA TRP A 17 2.75 -13.28 -10.24
C TRP A 17 3.24 -11.88 -9.86
N GLN A 18 2.72 -11.35 -8.76
CA GLN A 18 3.09 -10.07 -8.17
C GLN A 18 3.52 -10.29 -6.72
N ARG A 19 4.64 -9.67 -6.33
CA ARG A 19 5.19 -9.72 -4.98
C ARG A 19 5.30 -8.30 -4.45
N PHE A 20 4.69 -8.04 -3.29
CA PHE A 20 4.67 -6.72 -2.68
C PHE A 20 4.38 -6.77 -1.19
N THR A 21 4.62 -5.65 -0.52
CA THR A 21 4.30 -5.45 0.89
C THR A 21 3.30 -4.29 1.00
N LEU A 22 2.21 -4.49 1.74
CA LEU A 22 1.32 -3.41 2.17
C LEU A 22 1.46 -3.18 3.66
N VAL A 23 1.42 -1.92 4.09
CA VAL A 23 1.51 -1.54 5.50
C VAL A 23 0.32 -0.63 5.83
N HIS A 24 -0.29 -0.87 6.99
CA HIS A 24 -1.33 -0.02 7.53
C HIS A 24 -0.70 1.01 8.47
N CYS A 25 -0.58 2.25 7.99
CA CYS A 25 0.05 3.38 8.66
C CYS A 25 -0.90 4.59 8.59
N PRO A 26 -1.96 4.65 9.39
CA PRO A 26 -2.92 5.75 9.32
C PRO A 26 -2.33 7.02 9.95
N LEU A 27 -2.78 8.18 9.46
CA LEU A 27 -2.28 9.49 9.91
C LEU A 27 -2.59 9.78 11.39
N GLU A 28 -3.70 9.23 11.88
CA GLU A 28 -4.21 9.40 13.25
C GLU A 28 -3.33 8.73 14.33
N GLY A 29 -2.35 7.91 13.91
CA GLY A 29 -1.40 7.23 14.80
C GLY A 29 -1.29 5.74 14.50
N TYR A 30 -0.13 5.15 14.81
CA TYR A 30 0.19 3.76 14.49
C TYR A 30 -0.35 2.81 15.55
N PRO A 31 -1.44 2.07 15.29
CA PRO A 31 -1.92 1.06 16.22
C PRO A 31 -0.89 -0.07 16.24
N GLY A 32 -0.58 -0.57 17.44
CA GLY A 32 0.40 -1.65 17.58
C GLY A 32 -0.05 -2.91 16.84
N PHE A 33 0.91 -3.74 16.43
CA PHE A 33 0.66 -4.99 15.71
C PHE A 33 -0.45 -5.87 16.33
N ASP A 34 -0.54 -5.90 17.66
CA ASP A 34 -1.51 -6.71 18.41
C ASP A 34 -2.87 -6.02 18.63
N ASP A 35 -3.11 -4.81 18.09
CA ASP A 35 -4.38 -4.09 18.26
C ASP A 35 -5.57 -4.99 17.87
N PRO A 36 -6.65 -5.01 18.68
CA PRO A 36 -7.83 -5.85 18.42
C PRO A 36 -8.46 -5.64 17.05
N ARG A 37 -8.33 -4.44 16.46
CA ARG A 37 -8.85 -4.14 15.11
C ARG A 37 -8.28 -5.06 14.02
N TYR A 38 -7.13 -5.67 14.28
CA TYR A 38 -6.43 -6.54 13.34
C TYR A 38 -6.71 -8.02 13.57
N GLU A 39 -7.49 -8.40 14.59
CA GLU A 39 -7.75 -9.81 14.92
C GLU A 39 -8.32 -10.58 13.73
N GLY A 40 -9.30 -10.02 13.02
CA GLY A 40 -9.89 -10.65 11.84
C GLY A 40 -8.85 -10.88 10.72
N LEU A 41 -7.98 -9.89 10.49
CA LEU A 41 -6.95 -9.96 9.46
C LEU A 41 -5.85 -10.97 9.82
N ARG A 42 -5.44 -11.04 11.09
CA ARG A 42 -4.48 -12.04 11.60
C ARG A 42 -5.06 -13.45 11.56
N ALA A 43 -6.34 -13.62 11.90
CA ALA A 43 -6.99 -14.92 11.94
C ALA A 43 -7.23 -15.51 10.54
N ALA A 44 -7.55 -14.67 9.56
CA ALA A 44 -7.84 -15.09 8.20
C ALA A 44 -7.31 -14.05 7.21
N PRO A 45 -6.01 -14.05 6.88
CA PRO A 45 -5.46 -13.11 5.91
C PRO A 45 -5.97 -13.38 4.49
N PRO A 46 -6.00 -12.34 3.62
CA PRO A 46 -6.24 -12.48 2.19
C PRO A 46 -5.39 -13.57 1.56
N GLN A 47 -5.95 -14.27 0.57
CA GLN A 47 -5.23 -15.35 -0.10
C GLN A 47 -3.90 -14.86 -0.69
N GLY A 48 -2.84 -15.64 -0.47
CA GLY A 48 -1.49 -15.31 -0.94
C GLY A 48 -0.78 -14.23 -0.11
N CYS A 49 -1.33 -13.84 1.03
CA CYS A 49 -0.71 -12.88 1.94
C CYS A 49 -0.46 -13.47 3.32
N ALA A 50 0.65 -13.08 3.92
CA ALA A 50 0.97 -13.33 5.33
C ALA A 50 0.94 -12.00 6.10
N VAL A 51 0.33 -12.00 7.29
CA VAL A 51 0.37 -10.85 8.19
C VAL A 51 1.71 -10.83 8.93
N GLU A 52 2.38 -9.69 8.93
CA GLU A 52 3.69 -9.51 9.56
C GLU A 52 3.79 -8.19 10.32
N ASP A 53 4.64 -8.19 11.35
CA ASP A 53 5.01 -6.99 12.10
C ASP A 53 6.22 -6.31 11.44
N PHE A 54 6.03 -5.09 10.95
CA PHE A 54 7.04 -4.25 10.31
C PHE A 54 7.43 -3.08 11.22
N GLY A 55 8.15 -3.38 12.30
CA GLY A 55 8.66 -2.35 13.21
C GLY A 55 7.56 -1.72 14.08
N GLY A 56 6.57 -2.51 14.48
CA GLY A 56 5.41 -2.11 15.28
C GLY A 56 4.15 -1.83 14.47
N CYS A 57 4.25 -1.83 13.13
CA CYS A 57 3.12 -1.65 12.23
C CYS A 57 2.69 -2.97 11.62
N LEU A 58 1.37 -3.19 11.54
CA LEU A 58 0.83 -4.31 10.79
C LEU A 58 1.04 -4.11 9.29
N GLY A 59 1.54 -5.17 8.64
CA GLY A 59 1.54 -5.25 7.19
C GLY A 59 1.24 -6.64 6.66
N LEU A 60 1.09 -6.69 5.34
CA LEU A 60 0.84 -7.88 4.55
C LEU A 60 2.01 -8.07 3.60
N ARG A 61 2.69 -9.21 3.69
CA ARG A 61 3.62 -9.68 2.65
C ARG A 61 2.86 -10.59 1.71
N CYS A 62 2.81 -10.23 0.43
CA CYS A 62 1.96 -10.93 -0.53
C CYS A 62 2.75 -11.47 -1.73
N GLU A 63 2.35 -12.66 -2.17
CA GLU A 63 2.65 -13.24 -3.48
C GLU A 63 1.33 -13.71 -4.09
N ARG A 64 0.86 -13.00 -5.10
CA ARG A 64 -0.47 -13.23 -5.70
C ARG A 64 -0.39 -13.35 -7.21
N PRO A 65 -1.25 -14.16 -7.86
CA PRO A 65 -1.36 -14.15 -9.31
C PRO A 65 -1.90 -12.80 -9.79
N GLY A 66 -1.39 -12.29 -10.91
CA GLY A 66 -1.83 -11.02 -11.47
C GLY A 66 -0.98 -10.53 -12.64
N GLY A 67 -1.59 -9.74 -13.53
CA GLY A 67 -0.92 -9.20 -14.71
C GLY A 67 0.11 -8.12 -14.39
N ARG A 68 -0.29 -7.12 -13.58
CA ARG A 68 0.56 -5.98 -13.23
C ARG A 68 0.50 -5.71 -11.72
N LEU A 69 1.60 -5.18 -11.19
CA LEU A 69 1.75 -4.89 -9.76
C LEU A 69 0.64 -3.98 -9.22
N LEU A 70 0.38 -2.84 -9.88
CA LEU A 70 -0.62 -1.87 -9.42
C LEU A 70 -2.04 -2.46 -9.39
N ASP A 71 -2.40 -3.29 -10.36
CA ASP A 71 -3.72 -3.95 -10.37
C ASP A 71 -3.86 -4.89 -9.15
N ALA A 72 -2.84 -5.73 -8.89
CA ALA A 72 -2.83 -6.64 -7.75
C ALA A 72 -2.84 -5.92 -6.39
N VAL A 73 -2.14 -4.78 -6.30
CA VAL A 73 -2.15 -3.93 -5.10
C VAL A 73 -3.53 -3.33 -4.90
N ALA A 74 -4.14 -2.74 -5.92
CA ALA A 74 -5.42 -2.07 -5.81
C ALA A 74 -6.54 -3.05 -5.41
N GLU A 75 -6.57 -4.23 -6.03
CA GLU A 75 -7.50 -5.30 -5.67
C GLU A 75 -7.34 -5.74 -4.21
N LEU A 76 -6.11 -5.91 -3.72
CA LEU A 76 -5.89 -6.26 -2.32
C LEU A 76 -6.30 -5.13 -1.37
N CYS A 77 -6.04 -3.86 -1.71
CA CYS A 77 -6.53 -2.74 -0.91
C CYS A 77 -8.07 -2.76 -0.79
N ALA A 78 -8.78 -3.00 -1.89
CA ALA A 78 -10.23 -3.10 -1.90
C ALA A 78 -10.74 -4.31 -1.10
N GLU A 79 -10.09 -5.47 -1.23
CA GLU A 79 -10.38 -6.68 -0.45
C GLU A 79 -10.20 -6.42 1.05
N VAL A 80 -9.08 -5.82 1.44
CA VAL A 80 -8.77 -5.52 2.86
C VAL A 80 -9.77 -4.53 3.45
N ARG A 81 -10.13 -3.51 2.68
CA ARG A 81 -11.13 -2.53 3.12
C ARG A 81 -12.50 -3.16 3.29
N THR A 82 -12.95 -3.95 2.31
CA THR A 82 -14.28 -4.57 2.34
C THR A 82 -14.39 -5.65 3.41
N GLY A 83 -13.34 -6.47 3.58
CA GLY A 83 -13.35 -7.60 4.50
C GLY A 83 -13.04 -7.24 5.95
N TYR A 84 -12.20 -6.22 6.18
CA TYR A 84 -11.66 -5.91 7.51
C TYR A 84 -11.83 -4.44 7.92
N GLY A 85 -12.33 -3.57 7.04
CA GLY A 85 -12.52 -2.15 7.35
C GLY A 85 -11.22 -1.35 7.48
N LEU A 86 -10.11 -1.85 6.93
CA LEU A 86 -8.79 -1.24 7.04
C LEU A 86 -8.35 -0.60 5.73
N LEU A 87 -7.77 0.59 5.80
CA LEU A 87 -7.14 1.27 4.65
C LEU A 87 -5.63 1.01 4.68
N MET A 88 -5.09 0.38 3.64
CA MET A 88 -3.64 0.22 3.49
C MET A 88 -3.04 1.50 2.90
N THR A 89 -2.02 2.07 3.56
CA THR A 89 -1.50 3.41 3.23
C THR A 89 -0.03 3.42 2.81
N GLY A 90 0.67 2.29 2.91
CA GLY A 90 2.08 2.18 2.51
C GLY A 90 2.36 0.95 1.67
N LEU A 91 3.25 1.09 0.68
CA LEU A 91 3.82 -0.01 -0.11
C LEU A 91 5.23 -0.42 0.39
N GLY A 92 5.48 -0.26 1.69
CA GLY A 92 6.78 -0.55 2.30
C GLY A 92 7.90 0.44 1.96
N ILE A 93 7.56 1.61 1.41
CA ILE A 93 8.51 2.71 1.19
C ILE A 93 8.55 3.57 2.45
N ASP A 94 9.75 3.73 3.02
CA ASP A 94 10.00 4.45 4.27
C ASP A 94 9.82 5.98 4.10
N LYS A 95 9.44 6.67 5.19
CA LYS A 95 9.31 8.13 5.35
C LYS A 95 8.26 8.85 4.47
N LEU A 96 7.30 8.13 3.92
CA LEU A 96 6.14 8.72 3.22
C LEU A 96 5.00 9.13 4.17
N TRP A 97 5.23 9.27 5.47
CA TRP A 97 4.17 9.51 6.46
C TRP A 97 4.41 10.76 7.32
N GLU A 98 5.41 11.57 6.96
CA GLU A 98 5.63 12.90 7.54
C GLU A 98 4.65 13.94 6.94
N TRP A 99 3.37 13.57 6.80
CA TRP A 99 2.41 14.33 6.01
C TRP A 99 1.51 15.19 6.90
N SER A 100 1.32 16.43 6.47
CA SER A 100 0.49 17.44 7.12
C SER A 100 -0.99 17.24 6.76
N GLU A 101 -1.90 17.40 7.73
CA GLU A 101 -3.36 17.36 7.53
C GLU A 101 -3.96 18.75 7.31
N ASP A 102 -3.16 19.71 6.82
CA ASP A 102 -3.49 21.14 6.72
C ASP A 102 -4.41 21.52 5.54
N GLY A 103 -5.17 20.55 5.02
CA GLY A 103 -6.23 20.76 4.04
C GLY A 103 -5.76 20.84 2.58
N THR A 104 -6.66 21.28 1.70
CA THR A 104 -6.47 21.24 0.22
C THR A 104 -5.52 22.29 -0.32
N ASP A 105 -5.18 23.29 0.50
CA ASP A 105 -4.34 24.43 0.11
C ASP A 105 -3.05 24.51 0.95
N GLY A 106 -2.76 23.47 1.75
CA GLY A 106 -1.62 23.40 2.66
C GLY A 106 -0.48 22.50 2.16
N TRP A 107 0.52 22.28 3.02
CA TRP A 107 1.69 21.43 2.75
C TRP A 107 1.31 19.99 2.42
N GLY A 108 0.25 19.45 3.04
CA GLY A 108 -0.29 18.13 2.73
C GLY A 108 -0.76 18.01 1.28
N ALA A 109 -1.40 19.05 0.75
CA ALA A 109 -1.82 19.09 -0.65
C ALA A 109 -0.63 19.18 -1.62
N GLU A 110 0.43 19.93 -1.26
CA GLU A 110 1.67 19.96 -2.03
C GLU A 110 2.35 18.59 -2.11
N ILE A 111 2.37 17.84 -1.00
CA ILE A 111 2.89 16.47 -0.97
C ILE A 111 2.08 15.55 -1.90
N VAL A 112 0.75 15.60 -1.84
CA VAL A 112 -0.12 14.82 -2.76
C VAL A 112 0.18 15.20 -4.21
N GLY A 113 0.29 16.49 -4.52
CA GLY A 113 0.64 16.99 -5.85
C GLY A 113 1.99 16.43 -6.34
N GLN A 114 3.02 16.44 -5.49
CA GLN A 114 4.35 15.92 -5.81
C GLN A 114 4.31 14.43 -6.17
N LEU A 115 3.56 13.61 -5.43
CA LEU A 115 3.44 12.18 -5.71
C LEU A 115 2.71 11.89 -7.02
N LEU A 116 1.67 12.68 -7.32
CA LEU A 116 0.96 12.60 -8.59
C LEU A 116 1.86 13.00 -9.76
N LEU A 117 2.66 14.06 -9.62
CA LEU A 117 3.64 14.47 -10.63
C LEU A 117 4.70 13.38 -10.88
N MET A 118 5.25 12.79 -9.81
CA MET A 118 6.20 11.69 -9.93
C MET A 118 5.57 10.45 -10.59
N SER A 119 4.30 10.17 -10.26
CA SER A 119 3.55 9.07 -10.87
C SER A 119 3.31 9.32 -12.37
N ALA A 120 2.95 10.55 -12.74
CA ALA A 120 2.74 10.94 -14.13
C ALA A 120 4.03 10.92 -14.96
N GLU A 121 5.17 11.24 -14.36
CA GLU A 121 6.47 11.16 -15.05
C GLU A 121 6.96 9.71 -15.22
N ARG A 122 6.89 8.90 -14.14
CA ARG A 122 7.45 7.55 -14.13
C ARG A 122 6.53 6.49 -14.71
N GLY A 123 5.22 6.62 -14.53
CA GLY A 123 4.20 5.65 -14.97
C GLY A 123 4.38 5.25 -16.44
N PRO A 124 4.38 6.20 -17.38
CA PRO A 124 4.54 5.89 -18.80
C PRO A 124 5.87 5.20 -19.13
N ARG A 125 6.96 5.53 -18.42
CA ARG A 125 8.27 4.87 -18.61
C ARG A 125 8.26 3.41 -18.16
N LEU A 126 7.32 3.03 -17.30
CA LEU A 126 7.10 1.66 -16.82
C LEU A 126 5.95 0.97 -17.56
N GLY A 127 5.34 1.62 -18.57
CA GLY A 127 4.23 1.09 -19.35
C GLY A 127 2.85 1.24 -18.68
N TYR A 128 2.70 2.15 -17.72
CA TYR A 128 1.40 2.53 -17.16
C TYR A 128 0.87 3.77 -17.85
N GLU A 129 -0.35 3.68 -18.37
CA GLU A 129 -1.08 4.83 -18.92
C GLU A 129 -1.79 5.61 -17.80
N VAL A 130 -2.19 6.86 -18.09
CA VAL A 130 -2.96 7.69 -17.14
C VAL A 130 -4.23 6.97 -16.67
N ASP A 131 -4.91 6.24 -17.57
CA ASP A 131 -6.11 5.48 -17.23
C ASP A 131 -5.82 4.33 -16.25
N ASP A 132 -4.62 3.75 -16.28
CA ASP A 132 -4.21 2.73 -15.32
C ASP A 132 -3.99 3.34 -13.93
N LEU A 133 -3.35 4.51 -13.87
CA LEU A 133 -3.15 5.24 -12.62
C LEU A 133 -4.48 5.70 -12.03
N ALA A 134 -5.39 6.21 -12.87
CA ALA A 134 -6.73 6.59 -12.44
C ALA A 134 -7.54 5.37 -11.97
N ARG A 135 -7.41 4.22 -12.64
CA ARG A 135 -8.04 2.96 -12.22
C ARG A 135 -7.50 2.51 -10.86
N PHE A 136 -6.19 2.56 -10.65
CA PHE A 136 -5.58 2.27 -9.36
C PHE A 136 -6.21 3.09 -8.23
N LEU A 137 -6.30 4.42 -8.41
CA LEU A 137 -6.90 5.31 -7.40
C LEU A 137 -8.37 4.97 -7.14
N ARG A 138 -9.17 4.71 -8.19
CA ARG A 138 -10.58 4.34 -8.02
C ARG A 138 -10.76 3.02 -7.29
N THR A 139 -9.89 2.04 -7.53
CA THR A 139 -10.02 0.72 -6.92
C THR A 139 -9.44 0.69 -5.50
N ALA A 140 -8.26 1.28 -5.28
CA ALA A 140 -7.59 1.24 -3.98
C ALA A 140 -8.22 2.18 -2.93
N ALA A 141 -8.88 3.26 -3.38
CA ALA A 141 -9.52 4.25 -2.49
C ALA A 141 -11.05 4.04 -2.32
N CYS A 142 -11.65 3.02 -2.95
CA CYS A 142 -13.04 2.60 -2.74
C CYS A 142 -13.15 1.51 -1.67
#